data_AF-A0A6H5IG52-F1
#
_entry.id   AF-A0A6H5IG52-F1
#
_cell.length_a   1.000
_cell.length_b   1.000
_cell.length_c   1.000
_cell.angle_alpha   90.00
_cell.angle_beta   90.00
_cell.angle_gamma   90.00
#
_symmetry.space_group_name_H-M   'P 1'
#
loop_
_entity.id
_entity.type
_entity.pdbx_description
1 polymer ?
#
loop_
_entity_poly.entity_id
_entity_poly.type
_entity_poly.pdbx_seq_one_letter_code
_entity_poly.pdbx_strand_id
1 'polypeptide(L)'
;MYSLLPLCALLIVCARARPPAASSVSSSSDSPTFSLSNQPFRTEQFGQSLTSELEGNPPLWVTRRPGAHGREEIFINNARIIEGSNYESPFGTNENDRKIQVLHKISEVLEPVQARGNELIYNPDAMQFLNKSESLNLGRHRIRTFHHRVRMVEKDNVFSAEGKYTFFIPIDDGFKPSHRASKIDKQVIDGHVIPNHVLFTAPTPSNKPYETLAFGDNLKVTITFSTEHTDKGVDKYYIKSDTLMGDSQHPSASVLAEIVKANIPVKNGVIHLIQNPLMVVDTTVQEFIQV
;
A
#
# COMPACT_ATOMS: atom_id res chain seq x y z
N MET A 1 3.75 25.67 33.85
CA MET A 1 2.57 25.89 32.99
C MET A 1 2.86 25.20 31.66
N TYR A 2 2.67 23.88 31.61
CA TYR A 2 2.72 23.10 30.37
C TYR A 2 1.47 22.22 30.37
N SER A 3 0.62 22.49 29.38
CA SER A 3 -0.65 21.83 29.12
C SER A 3 -0.41 20.39 28.67
N LEU A 4 -0.86 19.41 29.46
CA LEU A 4 -0.94 18.00 29.06
C LEU A 4 -2.18 17.82 28.17
N LEU A 5 -1.95 17.57 26.89
CA LEU A 5 -3.01 17.18 25.94
C LEU A 5 -3.59 15.82 26.33
N PRO A 6 -4.92 15.63 26.29
CA PRO A 6 -5.55 14.35 26.58
C PRO A 6 -5.56 13.43 25.36
N LEU A 7 -4.78 12.36 25.38
CA LEU A 7 -4.83 11.27 24.39
C LEU A 7 -6.12 10.43 24.60
N CYS A 8 -6.94 10.31 23.56
CA CYS A 8 -8.02 9.32 23.45
C CYS A 8 -7.60 8.31 22.38
N ALA A 9 -6.91 7.26 22.81
CA ALA A 9 -6.36 6.26 21.90
C ALA A 9 -7.42 5.24 21.44
N LEU A 10 -7.61 5.13 20.14
CA LEU A 10 -8.15 3.95 19.48
C LEU A 10 -7.07 2.87 19.56
N LEU A 11 -7.28 1.84 20.37
CA LEU A 11 -6.35 0.71 20.42
C LEU A 11 -6.79 -0.29 19.36
N ILE A 12 -6.03 -0.46 18.29
CA ILE A 12 -6.26 -1.55 17.34
C ILE A 12 -5.34 -2.71 17.74
N VAL A 13 -5.87 -3.73 18.42
CA VAL A 13 -5.09 -4.89 18.86
C VAL A 13 -5.19 -6.01 17.83
N CYS A 14 -4.05 -6.42 17.27
CA CYS A 14 -3.93 -7.66 16.51
C CYS A 14 -4.14 -8.87 17.41
N ALA A 15 -4.94 -9.84 16.95
CA ALA A 15 -5.14 -11.09 17.67
C ALA A 15 -4.06 -12.15 17.31
N ARG A 16 -3.40 -12.69 18.36
CA ARG A 16 -2.44 -13.84 18.47
C ARG A 16 -0.95 -13.45 18.50
N ALA A 17 -0.07 -13.97 19.37
CA ALA A 17 -0.10 -14.98 20.44
C ALA A 17 0.99 -14.65 21.52
N ARG A 18 0.86 -15.17 22.75
CA ARG A 18 1.81 -14.97 23.88
C ARG A 18 3.26 -15.32 23.55
N PRO A 19 4.23 -14.58 24.14
CA PRO A 19 5.38 -15.20 24.80
C PRO A 19 5.65 -14.65 26.22
N PRO A 20 6.53 -15.31 27.01
CA PRO A 20 6.62 -15.16 28.47
C PRO A 20 7.45 -13.95 28.92
N ALA A 21 7.53 -13.80 30.24
CA ALA A 21 8.06 -12.67 31.00
C ALA A 21 9.45 -12.16 30.59
N ALA A 22 9.54 -10.82 30.58
CA ALA A 22 10.67 -9.95 30.89
C ALA A 22 12.11 -10.41 30.53
N SER A 23 12.73 -9.72 29.56
CA SER A 23 14.00 -8.99 29.75
C SER A 23 14.45 -8.28 28.46
N SER A 24 15.08 -7.11 28.64
CA SER A 24 15.79 -6.26 27.67
C SER A 24 15.02 -5.80 26.42
N VAL A 25 14.48 -4.57 26.47
CA VAL A 25 13.90 -3.88 25.30
C VAL A 25 15.02 -3.29 24.44
N SER A 26 15.31 -3.94 23.32
CA SER A 26 16.11 -3.43 22.20
C SER A 26 15.20 -3.05 21.02
N SER A 27 15.25 -1.79 20.59
CA SER A 27 14.94 -1.26 19.24
C SER A 27 13.73 -1.82 18.46
N SER A 28 12.55 -1.97 19.08
CA SER A 28 11.34 -2.53 18.43
C SER A 28 10.05 -1.69 18.63
N SER A 29 10.18 -0.40 18.93
CA SER A 29 9.08 0.41 19.51
C SER A 29 8.13 1.11 18.54
N ASP A 30 8.27 1.00 17.22
CA ASP A 30 7.48 1.83 16.28
C ASP A 30 6.21 1.16 15.73
N SER A 31 6.09 -0.17 15.88
CA SER A 31 4.91 -0.93 15.40
C SER A 31 3.63 -0.74 16.24
N PRO A 32 3.66 -0.71 17.59
CA PRO A 32 2.42 -0.58 18.37
C PRO A 32 1.76 0.80 18.24
N THR A 33 2.53 1.85 17.92
CA THR A 33 2.02 3.22 17.81
C THR A 33 1.34 3.53 16.48
N PHE A 34 1.73 2.86 15.39
CA PHE A 34 1.06 3.00 14.10
C PHE A 34 -0.41 2.55 14.13
N SER A 35 -0.71 1.59 14.99
CA SER A 35 -2.06 1.06 15.21
C SER A 35 -2.95 1.93 16.10
N LEU A 36 -2.46 3.07 16.60
CA LEU A 36 -3.22 3.99 17.43
C LEU A 36 -3.81 5.12 16.58
N SER A 37 -5.09 5.43 16.81
CA SER A 37 -5.77 6.63 16.27
C SER A 37 -6.21 7.54 17.42
N ASN A 38 -6.29 8.84 17.16
CA ASN A 38 -6.53 9.88 18.17
C ASN A 38 -8.02 10.09 18.51
N GLN A 39 -8.91 9.28 17.92
CA GLN A 39 -10.36 9.41 18.10
C GLN A 39 -11.02 8.05 18.41
N PRO A 40 -11.87 7.97 19.45
CA PRO A 40 -12.51 6.72 19.88
C PRO A 40 -13.75 6.43 19.03
N PHE A 41 -13.55 6.15 17.75
CA PHE A 41 -14.65 5.86 16.84
C PHE A 41 -15.02 4.38 16.83
N ARG A 42 -16.32 4.11 16.80
CA ARG A 42 -16.85 2.84 16.37
C ARG A 42 -16.75 2.67 14.86
N THR A 43 -16.86 1.44 14.38
CA THR A 43 -16.81 1.11 12.96
C THR A 43 -17.85 1.86 12.14
N GLU A 44 -19.01 2.23 12.69
CA GLU A 44 -20.05 2.98 11.97
C GLU A 44 -19.65 4.44 11.74
N GLN A 45 -18.75 4.96 12.56
CA GLN A 45 -18.29 6.35 12.53
C GLN A 45 -17.02 6.53 11.67
N PHE A 46 -16.41 5.43 11.21
CA PHE A 46 -15.25 5.50 10.33
C PHE A 46 -15.60 6.17 9.00
N GLY A 47 -14.93 7.29 8.71
CA GLY A 47 -14.90 7.92 7.39
C GLY A 47 -14.05 7.14 6.40
N GLN A 48 -13.50 7.83 5.39
CA GLN A 48 -12.64 7.21 4.37
C GLN A 48 -11.19 6.94 4.85
N SER A 49 -10.77 7.60 5.92
CA SER A 49 -9.47 7.43 6.55
C SER A 49 -9.55 7.82 8.03
N LEU A 50 -8.64 7.29 8.83
CA LEU A 50 -8.43 7.66 10.24
C LEU A 50 -7.04 8.29 10.38
N THR A 51 -6.92 9.24 11.30
CA THR A 51 -5.64 9.85 11.67
C THR A 51 -4.95 8.97 12.71
N SER A 52 -3.67 8.68 12.53
CA SER A 52 -2.88 7.97 13.56
C SER A 52 -2.49 8.94 14.69
N GLU A 53 -2.33 8.44 15.92
CA GLU A 53 -1.95 9.27 17.08
C GLU A 53 -0.58 9.92 16.96
N LEU A 54 0.37 9.25 16.31
CA LEU A 54 1.68 9.85 16.07
C LEU A 54 1.64 10.70 14.80
N GLU A 55 1.93 11.98 14.99
CA GLU A 55 2.51 12.84 13.98
C GLU A 55 3.59 12.04 13.22
N GLY A 56 3.40 11.83 11.92
CA GLY A 56 4.39 11.15 11.07
C GLY A 56 4.03 9.78 10.55
N ASN A 57 2.83 9.31 10.84
CA ASN A 57 2.32 8.08 10.25
C ASN A 57 1.47 8.36 9.00
N PRO A 58 1.55 7.51 7.97
CA PRO A 58 0.59 7.54 6.87
C PRO A 58 -0.85 7.41 7.37
N PRO A 59 -1.83 7.98 6.62
CA PRO A 59 -3.24 7.78 6.94
C PRO A 59 -3.59 6.30 7.04
N LEU A 60 -4.47 5.96 7.98
CA LEU A 60 -5.08 4.63 8.05
C LEU A 60 -6.30 4.62 7.13
N TRP A 61 -6.17 4.01 5.95
CA TRP A 61 -7.22 4.02 4.94
C TRP A 61 -8.33 3.04 5.29
N VAL A 62 -9.58 3.48 5.20
CA VAL A 62 -10.74 2.64 5.49
C VAL A 62 -11.35 2.18 4.17
N THR A 63 -11.44 0.86 3.97
CA THR A 63 -12.16 0.28 2.84
C THR A 63 -13.35 -0.52 3.35
N ARG A 64 -14.53 -0.27 2.78
CA ARG A 64 -15.76 -1.03 3.03
C ARG A 64 -16.12 -1.82 1.79
N ARG A 65 -16.43 -3.10 1.94
CA ARG A 65 -16.91 -3.94 0.84
C ARG A 65 -18.06 -4.83 1.28
N PRO A 66 -18.96 -5.20 0.36
CA PRO A 66 -19.89 -6.28 0.61
C PRO A 66 -19.13 -7.58 0.87
N GLY A 67 -19.41 -8.23 2.00
CA GLY A 67 -18.93 -9.54 2.36
C GLY A 67 -19.94 -10.64 2.07
N ALA A 68 -19.61 -11.86 2.52
CA ALA A 68 -20.51 -13.00 2.44
C ALA A 68 -21.80 -12.74 3.24
N HIS A 69 -22.93 -13.23 2.73
CA HIS A 69 -24.24 -13.16 3.38
C HIS A 69 -24.74 -11.74 3.68
N GLY A 70 -24.32 -10.75 2.88
CA GLY A 70 -24.79 -9.36 3.01
C GLY A 70 -24.20 -8.60 4.20
N ARG A 71 -23.23 -9.19 4.92
CA ARG A 71 -22.47 -8.47 5.96
C ARG A 71 -21.45 -7.55 5.30
N GLU A 72 -21.33 -6.32 5.78
CA GLU A 72 -20.25 -5.44 5.36
C GLU A 72 -18.92 -5.91 5.98
N GLU A 73 -17.85 -5.92 5.18
CA GLU A 73 -16.50 -6.12 5.65
C GLU A 73 -15.76 -4.79 5.62
N ILE A 74 -15.10 -4.49 6.74
CA ILE A 74 -14.35 -3.25 6.93
C ILE A 74 -12.88 -3.60 7.04
N PHE A 75 -12.05 -2.84 6.33
CA PHE A 75 -10.61 -2.99 6.31
C PHE A 75 -9.97 -1.67 6.70
N ILE A 76 -8.91 -1.74 7.51
CA ILE A 76 -7.98 -0.66 7.79
C ILE A 76 -6.68 -1.00 7.08
N ASN A 77 -6.32 -0.21 6.07
CA ASN A 77 -5.30 -0.57 5.08
C ASN A 77 -5.60 -1.96 4.49
N ASN A 78 -4.72 -2.94 4.72
CA ASN A 78 -4.93 -4.33 4.31
C ASN A 78 -5.70 -5.17 5.35
N ALA A 79 -5.73 -4.72 6.60
CA ALA A 79 -6.19 -5.53 7.72
C ALA A 79 -7.72 -5.51 7.87
N ARG A 80 -8.36 -6.68 7.86
CA ARG A 80 -9.80 -6.83 8.07
C ARG A 80 -10.16 -6.65 9.55
N ILE A 81 -11.19 -5.87 9.83
CA ILE A 81 -11.82 -5.77 11.14
C ILE A 81 -12.55 -7.09 11.44
N ILE A 82 -12.24 -7.69 12.58
CA ILE A 82 -12.80 -8.99 13.00
C ILE A 82 -14.08 -8.78 13.82
N GLU A 83 -14.98 -9.76 13.76
CA GLU A 83 -16.16 -9.81 14.63
C GLU A 83 -15.82 -9.66 16.12
N GLY A 84 -16.73 -9.03 16.86
CA GLY A 84 -16.49 -8.67 18.27
C GLY A 84 -15.48 -7.54 18.46
N SER A 85 -15.46 -6.59 17.52
CA SER A 85 -14.83 -5.26 17.63
C SER A 85 -15.80 -4.23 18.25
N ASN A 86 -15.46 -2.93 18.26
CA ASN A 86 -16.19 -1.88 18.98
C ASN A 86 -16.24 -2.08 20.50
N TYR A 87 -15.19 -2.64 21.11
CA TYR A 87 -15.16 -2.80 22.57
C TYR A 87 -14.92 -1.44 23.22
N GLU A 88 -15.92 -0.96 23.95
CA GLU A 88 -15.84 0.31 24.67
C GLU A 88 -15.43 0.11 26.11
N SER A 89 -14.50 0.94 26.55
CA SER A 89 -14.08 1.00 27.94
C SER A 89 -13.98 2.45 28.39
N PRO A 90 -14.63 2.84 29.48
CA PRO A 90 -14.45 4.15 30.06
C PRO A 90 -13.13 4.20 30.85
N PHE A 91 -12.44 5.33 30.83
CA PHE A 91 -11.25 5.60 31.62
C PHE A 91 -11.24 7.06 32.10
N GLY A 92 -10.50 7.34 33.18
CA GLY A 92 -10.49 8.65 33.83
C GLY A 92 -10.62 8.52 35.34
N THR A 93 -10.06 9.47 36.07
CA THR A 93 -9.99 9.44 37.54
C THR A 93 -11.28 9.88 38.22
N ASN A 94 -12.07 10.74 37.56
CA ASN A 94 -13.31 11.32 38.10
C ASN A 94 -14.46 11.22 37.08
N GLU A 95 -15.72 11.28 37.54
CA GLU A 95 -16.90 11.22 36.66
C GLU A 95 -16.94 12.36 35.62
N ASN A 96 -16.46 13.55 35.98
CA ASN A 96 -16.39 14.71 35.09
C ASN A 96 -15.29 14.62 34.01
N ASP A 97 -14.30 13.73 34.19
CA ASP A 97 -13.17 13.51 33.27
C ASP A 97 -13.25 12.15 32.55
N ARG A 98 -14.41 11.50 32.62
CA ARG A 98 -14.62 10.16 32.09
C ARG A 98 -14.57 10.20 30.56
N LYS A 99 -13.53 9.59 29.99
CA LYS A 99 -13.31 9.41 28.56
C LYS A 99 -13.67 7.98 28.15
N ILE A 100 -13.87 7.79 26.86
CA ILE A 100 -14.14 6.48 26.27
C ILE A 100 -12.98 6.15 25.34
N GLN A 101 -12.50 4.91 25.43
CA GLN A 101 -11.64 4.30 24.42
C GLN A 101 -12.44 3.21 23.70
N VAL A 102 -12.17 3.04 22.41
CA VAL A 102 -12.76 1.98 21.57
C VAL A 102 -11.63 1.08 21.09
N LEU A 103 -11.82 -0.22 21.24
CA LEU A 103 -10.89 -1.25 20.81
C LEU A 103 -11.46 -2.05 19.64
N HIS A 104 -10.66 -2.16 18.59
CA HIS A 104 -10.95 -2.95 17.39
C HIS A 104 -9.95 -4.10 17.24
N LYS A 105 -10.45 -5.25 16.78
CA LYS A 105 -9.63 -6.40 16.44
C LYS A 105 -9.38 -6.41 14.94
N ILE A 106 -8.12 -6.54 14.53
CA ILE A 106 -7.74 -6.65 13.13
C ILE A 106 -7.03 -7.96 12.82
N SER A 107 -7.15 -8.41 11.56
CA SER A 107 -6.62 -9.70 11.08
C SER A 107 -5.10 -9.77 10.96
N GLU A 108 -4.42 -8.64 10.84
CA GLU A 108 -2.97 -8.55 10.64
C GLU A 108 -2.41 -7.28 11.27
N VAL A 109 -1.09 -7.23 11.46
CA VAL A 109 -0.39 -6.06 12.02
C VAL A 109 -0.26 -4.98 10.94
N LEU A 110 -0.56 -3.75 11.31
CA LEU A 110 -0.30 -2.59 10.45
C LEU A 110 1.20 -2.27 10.51
N GLU A 111 1.86 -2.30 9.35
CA GLU A 111 3.29 -2.02 9.25
C GLU A 111 3.53 -0.65 8.62
N PRO A 112 4.20 0.28 9.32
CA PRO A 112 4.63 1.53 8.72
C PRO A 112 5.82 1.31 7.77
N VAL A 113 6.20 2.34 7.02
CA VAL A 113 7.45 2.35 6.26
C VAL A 113 8.63 2.27 7.24
N GLN A 114 9.39 1.19 7.17
CA GLN A 114 10.54 0.97 8.05
C GLN A 114 11.82 1.48 7.41
N ALA A 115 12.64 2.17 8.18
CA ALA A 115 14.00 2.53 7.80
C ALA A 115 14.95 1.32 7.92
N ARG A 116 16.03 1.36 7.16
CA ARG A 116 17.20 0.50 7.34
C ARG A 116 18.14 1.20 8.32
N GLY A 117 18.12 0.76 9.58
CA GLY A 117 18.94 1.34 10.64
C GLY A 117 18.22 2.45 11.41
N ASN A 118 18.95 3.49 11.82
CA ASN A 118 18.46 4.52 12.75
C ASN A 118 17.91 5.78 12.06
N GLU A 119 17.66 5.74 10.74
CA GLU A 119 17.10 6.91 10.05
C GLU A 119 15.62 7.11 10.42
N LEU A 120 15.24 8.33 10.80
CA LEU A 120 13.85 8.67 11.05
C LEU A 120 13.13 8.92 9.72
N ILE A 121 12.04 8.18 9.50
CA ILE A 121 11.22 8.28 8.30
C ILE A 121 9.82 8.65 8.72
N TYR A 122 9.44 9.86 8.34
CA TYR A 122 8.22 10.51 8.80
C TYR A 122 7.28 10.68 7.61
N ASN A 123 6.21 9.88 7.57
CA ASN A 123 5.12 9.88 6.60
C ASN A 123 5.52 10.29 5.17
N PRO A 124 6.41 9.52 4.50
CA PRO A 124 6.86 9.90 3.18
C PRO A 124 5.70 9.83 2.19
N ASP A 125 5.62 10.80 1.27
CA ASP A 125 4.89 10.60 0.01
C ASP A 125 5.62 9.60 -0.91
N ALA A 126 4.98 9.21 -2.01
CA ALA A 126 5.57 8.21 -2.90
C ALA A 126 6.90 8.68 -3.55
N MET A 127 7.10 9.98 -3.77
CA MET A 127 8.36 10.50 -4.32
C MET A 127 9.46 10.50 -3.25
N GLN A 128 9.14 10.89 -2.02
CA GLN A 128 10.04 10.80 -0.88
C GLN A 128 10.43 9.35 -0.59
N PHE A 129 9.50 8.41 -0.73
CA PHE A 129 9.78 6.97 -0.67
C PHE A 129 10.80 6.55 -1.74
N LEU A 130 10.62 6.96 -3.00
CA LEU A 130 11.58 6.68 -4.09
C LEU A 130 12.97 7.28 -3.79
N ASN A 131 13.00 8.54 -3.33
CA ASN A 131 14.21 9.28 -2.98
C ASN A 131 15.02 8.59 -1.87
N LYS A 132 14.33 7.99 -0.90
CA LYS A 132 14.95 7.33 0.26
C LYS A 132 15.05 5.82 0.12
N SER A 133 14.73 5.25 -1.04
CA SER A 133 14.60 3.79 -1.23
C SER A 133 15.77 2.95 -0.73
N GLU A 134 17.01 3.45 -0.81
CA GLU A 134 18.21 2.77 -0.29
C GLU A 134 18.31 2.76 1.25
N SER A 135 17.69 3.75 1.90
CA SER A 135 17.54 3.85 3.35
C SER A 135 16.30 3.13 3.87
N LEU A 136 15.46 2.53 3.01
CA LEU A 136 14.26 1.82 3.42
C LEU A 136 14.51 0.32 3.60
N ASN A 137 13.76 -0.31 4.52
CA ASN A 137 13.70 -1.75 4.62
C ASN A 137 12.76 -2.34 3.55
N LEU A 138 13.29 -2.49 2.33
CA LEU A 138 12.60 -3.15 1.22
C LEU A 138 12.97 -4.65 1.11
N GLY A 139 13.58 -5.21 2.16
CA GLY A 139 14.13 -6.57 2.15
C GLY A 139 15.28 -6.71 1.15
N ARG A 140 15.13 -7.67 0.21
CA ARG A 140 16.10 -7.91 -0.87
C ARG A 140 15.86 -7.07 -2.12
N HIS A 141 14.76 -6.33 -2.16
CA HIS A 141 14.32 -5.62 -3.35
C HIS A 141 14.99 -4.25 -3.47
N ARG A 142 15.36 -3.87 -4.69
CA ARG A 142 15.87 -2.54 -5.05
C ARG A 142 15.00 -1.97 -6.16
N ILE A 143 14.87 -0.66 -6.22
CA ILE A 143 13.98 0.06 -7.15
C ILE A 143 14.67 1.24 -7.84
N ARG A 144 16.00 1.24 -7.83
CA ARG A 144 16.83 2.36 -8.28
C ARG A 144 16.61 2.67 -9.75
N THR A 145 16.43 1.64 -10.57
CA THR A 145 16.26 1.77 -12.02
C THR A 145 14.99 2.53 -12.34
N PHE A 146 13.86 2.13 -11.73
CA PHE A 146 12.59 2.81 -11.94
C PHE A 146 12.62 4.24 -11.42
N HIS A 147 13.15 4.45 -10.20
CA HIS A 147 13.32 5.81 -9.66
C HIS A 147 14.14 6.71 -10.59
N HIS A 148 15.25 6.21 -11.12
CA HIS A 148 16.06 6.95 -12.08
C HIS A 148 15.26 7.31 -13.35
N ARG A 149 14.44 6.39 -13.87
CA ARG A 149 13.56 6.66 -15.02
C ARG A 149 12.53 7.73 -14.72
N VAL A 150 11.89 7.72 -13.54
CA VAL A 150 10.96 8.78 -13.09
C VAL A 150 11.58 10.16 -13.18
N ARG A 151 12.81 10.33 -12.66
CA ARG A 151 13.54 11.59 -12.74
C ARG A 151 13.92 11.97 -14.17
N MET A 152 14.45 11.01 -14.93
CA MET A 152 14.93 11.25 -16.30
C MET A 152 13.84 11.70 -17.27
N VAL A 153 12.60 11.26 -17.04
CA VAL A 153 11.44 11.68 -17.84
C VAL A 153 10.58 12.71 -17.13
N GLU A 154 11.09 13.32 -16.06
CA GLU A 154 10.47 14.46 -15.35
C GLU A 154 9.04 14.17 -14.86
N LYS A 155 8.83 12.98 -14.30
CA LYS A 155 7.54 12.53 -13.76
C LYS A 155 7.49 12.51 -12.23
N ASP A 156 8.43 13.18 -11.57
CA ASP A 156 8.48 13.30 -10.10
C ASP A 156 7.18 13.84 -9.51
N ASN A 157 6.56 14.80 -10.21
CA ASN A 157 5.32 15.43 -9.79
C ASN A 157 4.15 14.45 -9.65
N VAL A 158 4.12 13.37 -10.42
CA VAL A 158 3.09 12.32 -10.31
C VAL A 158 3.19 11.60 -8.97
N PHE A 159 4.40 11.38 -8.46
CA PHE A 159 4.64 10.67 -7.20
C PHE A 159 4.58 11.57 -5.97
N SER A 160 4.77 12.90 -6.13
CA SER A 160 4.60 13.88 -5.06
C SER A 160 3.19 14.49 -5.02
N ALA A 161 2.32 14.16 -5.97
CA ALA A 161 0.97 14.73 -6.04
C ALA A 161 0.14 14.39 -4.79
N GLU A 162 -0.60 15.38 -4.29
CA GLU A 162 -1.55 15.17 -3.22
C GLU A 162 -2.78 14.42 -3.73
N GLY A 163 -3.33 13.53 -2.91
CA GLY A 163 -4.52 12.77 -3.26
C GLY A 163 -4.44 11.33 -2.79
N LYS A 164 -5.14 10.47 -3.53
CA LYS A 164 -5.28 9.03 -3.24
C LYS A 164 -4.79 8.25 -4.43
N TYR A 165 -3.69 7.54 -4.27
CA TYR A 165 -3.06 6.83 -5.36
C TYR A 165 -2.69 5.41 -4.99
N THR A 166 -2.63 4.55 -6.00
CA THR A 166 -2.00 3.24 -5.92
C THR A 166 -0.84 3.23 -6.91
N PHE A 167 0.36 3.03 -6.41
CA PHE A 167 1.59 3.04 -7.20
C PHE A 167 2.14 1.62 -7.33
N PHE A 168 2.54 1.25 -8.53
CA PHE A 168 3.24 0.00 -8.79
C PHE A 168 4.69 0.29 -9.17
N ILE A 169 5.64 -0.20 -8.38
CA ILE A 169 7.05 0.11 -8.58
C ILE A 169 7.79 -1.17 -8.93
N PRO A 170 8.28 -1.32 -10.17
CA PRO A 170 9.07 -2.47 -10.56
C PRO A 170 10.40 -2.53 -9.82
N ILE A 171 10.78 -3.72 -9.38
CA ILE A 171 12.09 -3.96 -8.81
C ILE A 171 13.17 -4.03 -9.90
N ASP A 172 14.42 -3.78 -9.52
CA ASP A 172 15.57 -3.73 -10.43
C ASP A 172 15.75 -5.02 -11.24
N ASP A 173 15.42 -6.18 -10.66
CA ASP A 173 15.49 -7.46 -11.36
C ASP A 173 14.52 -7.55 -12.56
N GLY A 174 13.40 -6.83 -12.53
CA GLY A 174 12.45 -6.76 -13.63
C GLY A 174 12.99 -6.09 -14.89
N PHE A 175 14.08 -5.32 -14.78
CA PHE A 175 14.71 -4.61 -15.89
C PHE A 175 15.83 -5.40 -16.56
N LYS A 176 15.97 -6.70 -16.28
CA LYS A 176 16.88 -7.60 -16.98
C LYS A 176 16.13 -8.32 -18.10
N PRO A 177 16.60 -8.29 -19.36
CA PRO A 177 17.81 -7.61 -19.86
C PRO A 177 17.69 -6.08 -19.93
N SER A 178 18.84 -5.39 -19.86
CA SER A 178 18.98 -3.95 -19.61
C SER A 178 18.19 -3.01 -20.54
N HIS A 179 17.85 -3.46 -21.75
CA HIS A 179 17.08 -2.67 -22.71
C HIS A 179 15.63 -2.42 -22.26
N ARG A 180 15.10 -3.16 -21.28
CA ARG A 180 13.76 -2.89 -20.72
C ARG A 180 13.68 -1.50 -20.08
N ALA A 181 14.76 -1.05 -19.43
CA ALA A 181 14.78 0.24 -18.76
C ALA A 181 14.60 1.41 -19.73
N SER A 182 15.09 1.31 -20.97
CA SER A 182 14.93 2.35 -21.98
C SER A 182 13.51 2.45 -22.53
N LYS A 183 12.67 1.41 -22.38
CA LYS A 183 11.25 1.42 -22.75
C LYS A 183 10.36 2.12 -21.72
N ILE A 184 10.90 2.53 -20.57
CA ILE A 184 10.13 3.25 -19.54
C ILE A 184 10.11 4.74 -19.86
N ASP A 185 9.10 5.18 -20.58
CA ASP A 185 8.85 6.59 -20.88
C ASP A 185 7.77 7.20 -19.97
N LYS A 186 7.30 8.40 -20.31
CA LYS A 186 6.28 9.13 -19.55
C LYS A 186 4.96 8.36 -19.46
N GLN A 187 4.53 7.72 -20.54
CA GLN A 187 3.25 7.00 -20.62
C GLN A 187 3.32 5.68 -19.86
N VAL A 188 4.45 4.97 -19.95
CA VAL A 188 4.68 3.78 -19.14
C VAL A 188 4.64 4.11 -17.66
N ILE A 189 5.25 5.21 -17.21
CA ILE A 189 5.18 5.63 -15.81
C ILE A 189 3.75 5.92 -15.38
N ASP A 190 2.98 6.64 -16.20
CA ASP A 190 1.57 6.91 -15.92
C ASP A 190 0.74 5.61 -15.81
N GLY A 191 1.08 4.60 -16.61
CA GLY A 191 0.49 3.27 -16.54
C GLY A 191 0.81 2.48 -15.27
N HIS A 192 1.76 2.93 -14.45
CA HIS A 192 2.08 2.34 -13.14
C HIS A 192 1.33 3.02 -11.98
N VAL A 193 0.41 3.94 -12.27
CA VAL A 193 -0.27 4.74 -11.25
C VAL A 193 -1.78 4.70 -11.48
N ILE A 194 -2.53 4.29 -10.47
CA ILE A 194 -4.00 4.41 -10.44
C ILE A 194 -4.34 5.65 -9.61
N PRO A 195 -4.97 6.69 -10.20
CA PRO A 195 -5.43 7.86 -9.45
C PRO A 195 -6.75 7.58 -8.72
N ASN A 196 -7.05 8.39 -7.70
CA ASN A 196 -8.29 8.42 -6.92
C ASN A 196 -8.63 7.14 -6.13
N HIS A 197 -7.74 6.16 -6.10
CA HIS A 197 -7.94 4.89 -5.41
C HIS A 197 -6.70 4.49 -4.60
N VAL A 198 -6.93 4.08 -3.34
CA VAL A 198 -5.91 3.43 -2.51
C VAL A 198 -6.29 1.96 -2.38
N LEU A 199 -5.59 1.09 -3.11
CA LEU A 199 -5.96 -0.31 -3.30
C LEU A 199 -4.98 -1.22 -2.57
N PHE A 200 -5.35 -1.68 -1.37
CA PHE A 200 -4.64 -2.75 -0.65
C PHE A 200 -5.05 -4.12 -1.21
N THR A 201 -4.19 -5.13 -1.11
CA THR A 201 -4.40 -6.41 -1.79
C THR A 201 -5.63 -7.18 -1.29
N ALA A 202 -5.84 -7.27 0.03
CA ALA A 202 -6.95 -8.01 0.62
C ALA A 202 -8.36 -7.40 0.33
N PRO A 203 -8.59 -6.09 0.51
CA PRO A 203 -9.90 -5.51 0.24
C PRO A 203 -10.21 -5.37 -1.25
N THR A 204 -9.20 -5.37 -2.13
CA THR A 204 -9.40 -5.13 -3.57
C THR A 204 -9.96 -6.38 -4.27
N PRO A 205 -11.10 -6.28 -4.97
CA PRO A 205 -11.66 -7.41 -5.69
C PRO A 205 -10.80 -7.78 -6.91
N SER A 206 -10.61 -9.07 -7.10
CA SER A 206 -9.94 -9.60 -8.28
C SER A 206 -10.70 -9.28 -9.56
N ASN A 207 -9.98 -9.11 -10.67
CA ASN A 207 -10.49 -8.91 -12.03
C ASN A 207 -11.36 -7.65 -12.23
N LYS A 208 -11.40 -6.74 -11.26
CA LYS A 208 -11.99 -5.42 -11.45
C LYS A 208 -10.95 -4.49 -12.11
N PRO A 209 -11.24 -3.91 -13.29
CA PRO A 209 -10.33 -2.97 -13.93
C PRO A 209 -10.39 -1.60 -13.24
N TYR A 210 -9.21 -0.99 -13.11
CA TYR A 210 -9.02 0.38 -12.65
C TYR A 210 -8.26 1.16 -13.71
N GLU A 211 -8.72 2.37 -13.99
CA GLU A 211 -8.07 3.27 -14.93
C GLU A 211 -6.74 3.77 -14.35
N THR A 212 -5.71 3.81 -15.17
CA THR A 212 -4.40 4.38 -14.80
C THR A 212 -4.31 5.84 -15.23
N LEU A 213 -3.25 6.56 -14.86
CA LEU A 213 -2.99 7.89 -15.42
C LEU A 213 -2.74 7.87 -16.94
N ALA A 214 -2.37 6.71 -17.49
CA ALA A 214 -2.22 6.52 -18.94
C ALA A 214 -3.56 6.23 -19.64
N PHE A 215 -4.70 6.34 -18.95
CA PHE A 215 -6.03 6.20 -19.55
C PHE A 215 -6.50 7.53 -20.16
N GLY A 216 -6.10 7.80 -21.40
CA GLY A 216 -6.48 8.97 -22.18
C GLY A 216 -7.14 8.62 -23.51
N ASP A 217 -7.17 9.58 -24.44
CA ASP A 217 -7.88 9.44 -25.72
C ASP A 217 -7.18 8.47 -26.68
N ASN A 218 -5.85 8.53 -26.77
CA ASN A 218 -5.04 7.78 -27.75
C ASN A 218 -4.33 6.56 -27.15
N LEU A 219 -4.35 6.42 -25.83
CA LEU A 219 -3.75 5.33 -25.09
C LEU A 219 -4.70 5.03 -23.93
N LYS A 220 -5.10 3.77 -23.76
CA LYS A 220 -6.01 3.36 -22.68
C LYS A 220 -5.44 2.17 -21.95
N VAL A 221 -4.98 2.41 -20.73
CA VAL A 221 -4.37 1.39 -19.89
C VAL A 221 -5.15 1.24 -18.60
N THR A 222 -5.55 0.01 -18.31
CA THR A 222 -6.19 -0.35 -17.04
C THR A 222 -5.33 -1.36 -16.28
N ILE A 223 -5.52 -1.45 -14.97
CA ILE A 223 -4.90 -2.46 -14.11
C ILE A 223 -5.99 -3.28 -13.44
N THR A 224 -5.80 -4.60 -13.39
CA THR A 224 -6.61 -5.54 -12.62
C THR A 224 -5.75 -6.30 -11.62
N PHE A 225 -6.26 -6.51 -10.42
CA PHE A 225 -5.64 -7.39 -9.42
C PHE A 225 -6.09 -8.84 -9.63
N SER A 226 -5.23 -9.80 -9.32
CA SER A 226 -5.59 -11.21 -9.18
C SER A 226 -4.86 -11.84 -8.00
N THR A 227 -5.50 -12.81 -7.37
CA THR A 227 -4.96 -13.57 -6.24
C THR A 227 -4.93 -15.03 -6.63
N GLU A 228 -3.77 -15.67 -6.47
CA GLU A 228 -3.60 -17.11 -6.62
C GLU A 228 -3.37 -17.71 -5.24
N HIS A 229 -4.31 -18.56 -4.82
CA HIS A 229 -4.20 -19.31 -3.58
C HIS A 229 -3.36 -20.56 -3.84
N THR A 230 -2.15 -20.60 -3.29
CA THR A 230 -1.28 -21.78 -3.46
C THR A 230 -1.66 -22.87 -2.46
N ASP A 231 -1.44 -24.14 -2.82
CA ASP A 231 -1.69 -25.31 -1.96
C ASP A 231 -0.93 -25.26 -0.62
N LYS A 232 0.13 -24.43 -0.54
CA LYS A 232 0.93 -24.21 0.66
C LYS A 232 0.33 -23.17 1.61
N GLY A 233 -0.87 -22.66 1.32
CA GLY A 233 -1.57 -21.67 2.15
C GLY A 233 -0.95 -20.27 2.10
N VAL A 234 -0.13 -19.98 1.07
CA VAL A 234 0.44 -18.65 0.84
C VAL A 234 -0.23 -18.04 -0.38
N ASP A 235 -0.90 -16.91 -0.18
CA ASP A 235 -1.50 -16.14 -1.26
C ASP A 235 -0.42 -15.42 -2.06
N LYS A 236 -0.47 -15.57 -3.38
CA LYS A 236 0.31 -14.75 -4.30
C LYS A 236 -0.60 -13.72 -4.95
N TYR A 237 -0.14 -12.47 -4.95
CA TYR A 237 -0.86 -11.38 -5.59
C TYR A 237 -0.17 -11.03 -6.90
N TYR A 238 -0.97 -10.87 -7.94
CA TYR A 238 -0.52 -10.40 -9.23
C TYR A 238 -1.35 -9.19 -9.63
N ILE A 239 -0.76 -8.41 -10.52
CA ILE A 239 -1.43 -7.34 -11.23
C ILE A 239 -1.20 -7.50 -12.71
N LYS A 240 -2.23 -7.18 -13.47
CA LYS A 240 -2.20 -7.22 -14.93
C LYS A 240 -2.51 -5.82 -15.44
N SER A 241 -1.60 -5.26 -16.23
CA SER A 241 -1.89 -4.06 -17.03
C SER A 241 -2.43 -4.48 -18.39
N ASP A 242 -3.58 -3.96 -18.79
CA ASP A 242 -4.18 -4.17 -20.11
C ASP A 242 -4.14 -2.86 -20.90
N THR A 243 -3.40 -2.85 -22.00
CA THR A 243 -3.40 -1.73 -22.96
C THR A 243 -4.54 -1.93 -23.97
N LEU A 244 -5.73 -1.45 -23.61
CA LEU A 244 -6.98 -1.60 -24.37
C LEU A 244 -6.94 -0.86 -25.71
N MET A 245 -6.26 0.29 -25.74
CA MET A 245 -5.98 1.06 -26.94
C MET A 245 -4.52 1.47 -26.87
N GLY A 246 -3.71 0.99 -27.81
CA GLY A 246 -2.29 1.27 -27.88
C GLY A 246 -1.92 2.33 -28.92
N ASP A 247 -0.67 2.75 -28.89
CA ASP A 247 -0.05 3.62 -29.91
C ASP A 247 1.13 2.90 -30.59
N SER A 248 1.89 3.60 -31.45
CA SER A 248 3.04 3.02 -32.17
C SER A 248 4.17 2.53 -31.26
N GLN A 249 4.30 3.07 -30.05
CA GLN A 249 5.33 2.70 -29.07
C GLN A 249 4.79 1.74 -27.99
N HIS A 250 3.48 1.79 -27.72
CA HIS A 250 2.77 1.04 -26.70
C HIS A 250 1.71 0.14 -27.34
N PRO A 251 2.08 -1.04 -27.86
CA PRO A 251 1.12 -1.91 -28.54
C PRO A 251 0.03 -2.41 -27.58
N SER A 252 -1.16 -2.66 -28.10
CA SER A 252 -2.24 -3.30 -27.35
C SER A 252 -1.82 -4.70 -26.91
N ALA A 253 -1.61 -4.86 -25.61
CA ALA A 253 -1.16 -6.09 -24.98
C ALA A 253 -1.49 -6.09 -23.49
N SER A 254 -1.47 -7.29 -22.91
CA SER A 254 -1.57 -7.50 -21.46
C SER A 254 -0.21 -7.88 -20.90
N VAL A 255 0.18 -7.29 -19.79
CA VAL A 255 1.42 -7.63 -19.06
C VAL A 255 1.05 -8.00 -17.64
N LEU A 256 1.45 -9.21 -17.21
CA LEU A 256 1.24 -9.72 -15.86
C LEU A 256 2.52 -9.57 -15.03
N ALA A 257 2.39 -9.07 -13.80
CA ALA A 257 3.48 -8.95 -12.85
C ALA A 257 3.06 -9.45 -11.46
N GLU A 258 3.93 -10.21 -10.81
CA GLU A 258 3.77 -10.59 -9.39
C GLU A 258 4.05 -9.37 -8.50
N ILE A 259 3.23 -9.17 -7.47
CA ILE A 259 3.52 -8.23 -6.37
C ILE A 259 4.48 -8.93 -5.41
N VAL A 260 5.71 -8.46 -5.36
CA VAL A 260 6.79 -9.04 -4.54
C VAL A 260 6.87 -8.45 -3.14
N LYS A 261 6.34 -7.24 -2.94
CA LYS A 261 6.12 -6.63 -1.63
C LYS A 261 4.91 -5.72 -1.70
N ALA A 262 3.83 -6.10 -1.04
CA ALA A 262 2.55 -5.40 -1.11
C ALA A 262 2.39 -4.34 0.00
N ASN A 263 1.36 -3.51 -0.17
CA ASN A 263 0.69 -2.78 0.92
C ASN A 263 1.56 -1.79 1.69
N ILE A 264 2.55 -1.16 1.05
CA ILE A 264 3.42 -0.18 1.71
C ILE A 264 2.68 1.17 1.79
N PRO A 265 2.25 1.64 2.97
CA PRO A 265 1.47 2.86 3.06
C PRO A 265 2.37 4.09 2.91
N VAL A 266 1.90 5.10 2.18
CA VAL A 266 2.55 6.41 2.01
C VAL A 266 1.53 7.53 2.20
N LYS A 267 1.99 8.78 2.38
CA LYS A 267 1.12 9.93 2.66
C LYS A 267 -0.01 10.09 1.64
N ASN A 268 0.30 9.91 0.36
CA ASN A 268 -0.62 10.09 -0.76
C ASN A 268 -1.18 8.76 -1.32
N GLY A 269 -1.09 7.65 -0.57
CA GLY A 269 -1.70 6.38 -0.99
C GLY A 269 -0.98 5.12 -0.54
N VAL A 270 -0.83 4.17 -1.47
CA VAL A 270 -0.18 2.88 -1.23
C VAL A 270 0.75 2.49 -2.37
N ILE A 271 1.88 1.88 -2.02
CA ILE A 271 2.87 1.36 -2.96
C ILE A 271 2.85 -0.17 -2.92
N HIS A 272 2.91 -0.79 -4.10
CA HIS A 272 3.20 -2.20 -4.29
C HIS A 272 4.47 -2.34 -5.12
N LEU A 273 5.44 -3.11 -4.63
CA LEU A 273 6.61 -3.48 -5.43
C LEU A 273 6.25 -4.67 -6.30
N ILE A 274 6.57 -4.59 -7.59
CA ILE A 274 6.22 -5.61 -8.58
C ILE A 274 7.46 -6.19 -9.26
N GLN A 275 7.35 -7.42 -9.75
CA GLN A 275 8.48 -8.14 -10.34
C GLN A 275 8.94 -7.55 -11.67
N ASN A 276 8.01 -7.14 -12.54
CA ASN A 276 8.29 -6.67 -13.89
C ASN A 276 7.61 -5.32 -14.17
N PRO A 277 8.18 -4.45 -15.02
CA PRO A 277 7.50 -3.24 -15.46
C PRO A 277 6.23 -3.55 -16.25
N LEU A 278 5.17 -2.79 -15.99
CA LEU A 278 3.91 -2.83 -16.72
C LEU A 278 4.04 -2.17 -18.09
N MET A 279 3.12 -2.51 -18.99
CA MET A 279 3.06 -2.07 -20.40
C MET A 279 4.27 -2.44 -21.28
N VAL A 280 5.40 -2.85 -20.71
CA VAL A 280 6.59 -3.24 -21.46
C VAL A 280 6.43 -4.67 -21.96
N VAL A 281 6.22 -4.82 -23.27
CA VAL A 281 6.23 -6.11 -23.95
C VAL A 281 7.65 -6.42 -24.41
N ASP A 282 8.15 -7.59 -24.07
CA ASP A 282 9.54 -8.00 -24.34
C ASP A 282 9.80 -8.50 -25.76
N THR A 283 8.83 -8.37 -26.67
CA THR A 283 8.63 -9.08 -27.95
C THR A 283 7.78 -10.34 -27.80
N THR A 284 7.03 -10.59 -28.85
CA THR A 284 5.91 -11.52 -28.93
C THR A 284 6.40 -12.96 -28.97
N VAL A 285 5.53 -13.89 -28.59
CA VAL A 285 5.69 -15.36 -28.61
C VAL A 285 6.27 -15.93 -29.93
N GLN A 286 6.39 -15.13 -31.00
CA GLN A 286 7.01 -15.52 -32.26
C GLN A 286 8.50 -15.87 -32.15
N GLU A 287 9.26 -15.32 -31.19
CA GLU A 287 10.66 -15.73 -30.99
C GLU A 287 10.81 -17.12 -30.32
N PHE A 288 9.73 -17.69 -29.78
CA PHE A 288 9.74 -19.02 -29.16
C PHE A 288 9.36 -20.16 -30.14
N ILE A 289 8.82 -19.86 -31.32
CA ILE A 289 8.32 -20.87 -32.28
C ILE A 289 9.33 -21.16 -33.42
N GLN A 290 10.47 -20.46 -33.46
CA GLN A 290 11.57 -20.79 -34.37
C GLN A 290 12.69 -21.52 -33.63
N VAL A 291 12.48 -22.82 -33.38
CA VAL A 291 13.56 -23.80 -33.17
C VAL A 291 13.27 -25.02 -34.03
#